data_AF-A0A1V9XFJ4-F1
#
_entry.id   AF-A0A1V9XFJ4-F1
#
_cell.length_a   1.000
_cell.length_b   1.000
_cell.length_c   1.000
_cell.angle_alpha   90.00
_cell.angle_beta   90.00
_cell.angle_gamma   90.00
#
_symmetry.space_group_name_H-M   'P 1'
#
loop_
_entity.id
_entity.type
_entity.pdbx_description
1 polymer ?
#
loop_
_entity_poly.entity_id
_entity_poly.type
_entity_poly.pdbx_seq_one_letter_code
_entity_poly.pdbx_strand_id
1 'polypeptide(L)'
;MVRRYARKTCRGDYSTEQVEAAVKAVLGGLKLADAARRFAINKMSLNRYIKKLLKTHTTENEQEVSNSGKVIKIRNKTVSIGYTRTKRLLAGGEEDRLVAHLRRYAKPSSDDVRREAFLFATQLRKDVPKTWKKSGMASYDWLTSFLARRKDLSIVYKRTREQHRQGSKIGGSEDDISPVRCQFEQTHE
;
A
#
# COMPACT_ATOMS: atom_id res chain seq x y z
N MET A 1 11.80 9.27 8.10
CA MET A 1 12.14 7.83 8.23
C MET A 1 10.87 7.08 7.90
N VAL A 2 10.86 6.21 6.89
CA VAL A 2 9.68 5.36 6.64
C VAL A 2 9.44 4.59 7.92
N ARG A 3 8.36 4.92 8.62
CA ARG A 3 7.95 4.21 9.83
C ARG A 3 7.74 2.76 9.42
N ARG A 4 8.67 1.87 9.75
CA ARG A 4 8.46 0.41 9.65
C ARG A 4 7.54 0.04 10.80
N TYR A 5 6.28 0.44 10.70
CA TYR A 5 5.27 0.11 11.68
C TYR A 5 5.02 -1.40 11.64
N ALA A 6 5.48 -2.10 12.66
CA ALA A 6 5.07 -3.47 12.90
C ALA A 6 3.59 -3.46 13.31
N ARG A 7 2.76 -4.22 12.58
CA ARG A 7 1.34 -4.30 12.90
C ARG A 7 1.18 -5.05 14.23
N LYS A 8 0.38 -4.47 15.13
CA LYS A 8 0.02 -5.09 16.41
C LYS A 8 -1.20 -6.01 16.34
N THR A 9 -1.86 -6.09 15.18
CA THR A 9 -3.09 -6.87 15.00
C THR A 9 -3.11 -7.61 13.66
N CYS A 10 -3.78 -8.76 13.63
CA CYS A 10 -4.08 -9.55 12.43
C CYS A 10 -5.34 -9.08 11.69
N ARG A 11 -5.91 -7.92 12.07
CA ARG A 11 -7.10 -7.38 11.43
C ARG A 11 -6.86 -7.20 9.93
N GLY A 12 -7.81 -7.66 9.12
CA GLY A 12 -7.72 -7.53 7.66
C GLY A 12 -6.77 -8.51 6.98
N ASP A 13 -6.14 -9.43 7.72
CA ASP A 13 -5.27 -10.47 7.16
C ASP A 13 -6.01 -11.79 6.90
N TYR A 14 -7.18 -11.69 6.26
CA TYR A 14 -7.97 -12.86 5.88
C TYR A 14 -7.43 -13.49 4.60
N SER A 15 -7.60 -14.81 4.44
CA SER A 15 -7.32 -15.44 3.14
C SER A 15 -8.41 -15.05 2.13
N THR A 16 -8.07 -15.05 0.84
CA THR A 16 -9.03 -14.74 -0.23
C THR A 16 -10.17 -15.76 -0.25
N GLU A 17 -9.83 -17.03 -0.11
CA GLU A 17 -10.76 -18.16 -0.06
C GLU A 17 -11.75 -18.05 1.12
N GLN A 18 -11.23 -17.73 2.31
CA GLN A 18 -12.04 -17.56 3.53
C GLN A 18 -13.07 -16.44 3.36
N VAL A 19 -12.66 -15.30 2.78
CA VAL A 19 -13.59 -14.19 2.54
C VAL A 19 -14.60 -14.54 1.45
N GLU A 20 -14.16 -15.19 0.37
CA GLU A 20 -15.03 -15.60 -0.72
C GLU A 20 -16.12 -16.57 -0.24
N ALA A 21 -15.74 -17.60 0.53
CA ALA A 21 -16.66 -18.56 1.12
C ALA A 21 -17.65 -17.88 2.07
N ALA A 22 -17.19 -16.97 2.92
CA ALA A 22 -18.05 -16.22 3.84
C ALA A 22 -19.07 -15.35 3.11
N VAL A 23 -18.66 -14.68 2.03
CA VAL A 23 -19.57 -13.85 1.25
C VAL A 23 -20.58 -14.73 0.49
N LYS A 24 -20.14 -15.84 -0.12
CA LYS A 24 -21.05 -16.79 -0.78
C LYS A 24 -22.10 -17.33 0.19
N ALA A 25 -21.71 -17.67 1.42
CA ALA A 25 -22.63 -18.13 2.44
C ALA A 25 -23.70 -17.08 2.80
N VAL A 26 -23.31 -15.81 2.95
CA VAL A 26 -24.27 -14.73 3.23
C VAL A 26 -25.21 -14.48 2.04
N LEU A 27 -24.69 -14.53 0.81
CA LEU A 27 -25.51 -14.42 -0.39
C LEU A 27 -26.46 -15.61 -0.58
N GLY A 28 -26.10 -16.77 -0.03
CA GLY A 28 -26.93 -17.97 0.04
C GLY A 28 -27.98 -17.95 1.17
N GLY A 29 -28.08 -16.86 1.93
CA GLY A 29 -29.13 -16.67 2.95
C GLY A 29 -28.68 -16.83 4.39
N LEU A 30 -27.40 -17.13 4.68
CA LEU A 30 -26.92 -17.11 6.07
C LEU A 30 -26.91 -15.68 6.63
N LYS A 31 -27.27 -15.55 7.91
CA LYS A 31 -27.15 -14.28 8.62
C LYS A 31 -25.69 -13.85 8.68
N LEU A 32 -25.45 -12.54 8.51
CA LEU A 32 -24.11 -11.95 8.54
C LEU A 32 -23.32 -12.31 9.81
N ALA A 33 -23.98 -12.37 10.97
CA ALA A 33 -23.34 -12.71 12.24
C ALA A 33 -22.88 -14.17 12.29
N ASP A 34 -23.65 -15.08 11.70
CA ASP A 34 -23.35 -16.51 11.69
C ASP A 34 -22.20 -16.82 10.73
N ALA A 35 -22.22 -16.20 9.55
CA ALA A 35 -21.08 -16.26 8.63
C ALA A 35 -19.81 -15.65 9.23
N ALA A 36 -19.91 -14.51 9.92
CA ALA A 36 -18.76 -13.90 10.57
C ALA A 36 -18.12 -14.82 11.62
N ARG A 37 -18.94 -15.52 12.43
CA ARG A 37 -18.47 -16.50 13.42
C ARG A 37 -17.85 -17.72 12.75
N ARG A 38 -18.55 -18.34 11.79
CA ARG A 38 -18.14 -19.57 11.12
C ARG A 38 -16.81 -19.42 10.38
N PHE A 39 -16.59 -18.29 9.73
CA PHE A 39 -15.37 -18.04 8.97
C PHE A 39 -14.34 -17.21 9.74
N ALA A 40 -14.53 -16.91 11.03
CA ALA A 40 -13.62 -16.09 11.83
C ALA A 40 -13.25 -14.73 11.18
N ILE A 41 -14.21 -14.11 10.47
CA ILE A 41 -14.04 -12.78 9.84
C ILE A 41 -14.76 -11.75 10.69
N ASN A 42 -14.14 -10.58 10.89
CA ASN A 42 -14.81 -9.48 11.57
C ASN A 42 -16.08 -9.06 10.82
N LYS A 43 -17.23 -9.07 11.52
CA LYS A 43 -18.56 -8.74 10.99
C LYS A 43 -18.59 -7.44 10.18
N MET A 44 -17.90 -6.40 10.64
CA MET A 44 -17.85 -5.10 9.93
C MET A 44 -17.07 -5.19 8.63
N SER A 45 -16.01 -6.01 8.58
CA SER A 45 -15.26 -6.26 7.35
C SER A 45 -16.07 -7.06 6.34
N LEU A 46 -16.76 -8.11 6.78
CA LEU A 46 -17.64 -8.89 5.91
C LEU A 46 -18.77 -8.03 5.33
N ASN A 47 -19.43 -7.21 6.16
CA ASN A 47 -20.47 -6.27 5.71
C ASN A 47 -19.91 -5.26 4.69
N ARG A 48 -18.71 -4.72 4.93
CA ARG A 48 -18.05 -3.81 4.00
C ARG A 48 -17.82 -4.45 2.64
N TYR A 49 -17.35 -5.71 2.60
CA TYR A 49 -17.12 -6.42 1.34
C TYR A 49 -18.42 -6.68 0.58
N ILE A 50 -19.49 -7.08 1.28
CA ILE A 50 -20.81 -7.28 0.67
C ILE A 50 -21.35 -5.97 0.10
N LYS A 51 -21.32 -4.88 0.88
CA LYS A 51 -21.75 -3.55 0.39
C LYS A 51 -20.96 -3.11 -0.84
N LYS A 52 -19.65 -3.39 -0.87
CA LYS A 52 -18.79 -3.08 -2.02
C LYS A 52 -19.19 -3.90 -3.26
N LEU A 53 -19.55 -5.17 -3.10
CA LEU A 53 -20.08 -6.01 -4.19
C LEU A 53 -21.46 -5.55 -4.68
N LEU A 54 -22.32 -5.04 -3.80
CA LEU A 54 -23.65 -4.57 -4.17
C LEU A 54 -23.62 -3.24 -4.92
N LYS A 55 -22.59 -2.42 -4.72
CA LYS A 55 -22.43 -1.14 -5.42
C LYS A 55 -22.24 -1.39 -6.93
N THR A 56 -23.09 -0.77 -7.74
CA THR A 56 -23.24 -0.96 -9.20
C THR A 56 -22.02 -0.55 -10.04
N HIS A 57 -21.12 0.28 -9.51
CA HIS A 57 -19.92 0.79 -10.21
C HIS A 57 -18.61 0.02 -9.90
N THR A 58 -18.67 -1.30 -9.76
CA THR A 58 -17.47 -2.07 -9.38
C THR A 58 -16.59 -2.35 -10.60
N THR A 59 -15.76 -1.36 -10.94
CA THR A 59 -14.45 -1.42 -11.61
C THR A 59 -14.17 -2.69 -12.42
N GLU A 60 -14.53 -2.65 -13.71
CA GLU A 60 -14.17 -3.67 -14.70
C GLU A 60 -12.65 -3.72 -14.99
N ASN A 61 -11.89 -2.71 -14.54
CA ASN A 61 -10.44 -2.67 -14.72
C ASN A 61 -9.70 -3.56 -13.69
N GLU A 62 -9.49 -4.83 -14.05
CA GLU A 62 -8.70 -5.80 -13.28
C GLU A 62 -7.30 -5.28 -12.89
N GLN A 63 -6.72 -4.40 -13.72
CA GLN A 63 -5.40 -3.80 -13.51
C GLN A 63 -5.36 -2.79 -12.34
N GLU A 64 -6.43 -2.04 -12.09
CA GLU A 64 -6.47 -1.11 -10.95
C GLU A 64 -6.69 -1.84 -9.63
N VAL A 65 -7.47 -2.92 -9.65
CA VAL A 65 -7.77 -3.72 -8.45
C VAL A 65 -6.56 -4.56 -8.04
N SER A 66 -5.76 -5.05 -9.01
CA SER A 66 -4.55 -5.84 -8.75
C SER A 66 -3.45 -5.07 -7.99
N ASN A 67 -3.36 -3.75 -8.19
CA ASN A 67 -2.44 -2.91 -7.41
C ASN A 67 -2.87 -2.73 -5.94
N SER A 68 -4.13 -3.06 -5.62
CA SER A 68 -4.75 -2.75 -4.34
C SER A 68 -4.70 -3.87 -3.29
N GLY A 69 -4.02 -4.99 -3.55
CA GLY A 69 -3.79 -6.06 -2.56
C GLY A 69 -4.51 -7.36 -2.90
N LYS A 70 -5.02 -8.07 -1.88
CA LYS A 70 -5.79 -9.32 -2.03
C LYS A 70 -7.14 -9.01 -2.69
N VAL A 71 -7.60 -9.86 -3.60
CA VAL A 71 -8.83 -9.64 -4.39
C VAL A 71 -9.70 -10.89 -4.35
N ILE A 72 -11.01 -10.71 -4.25
CA ILE A 72 -12.00 -11.78 -4.41
C ILE A 72 -12.80 -11.54 -5.69
N LYS A 73 -13.09 -12.60 -6.44
CA LYS A 73 -13.96 -12.58 -7.61
C LYS A 73 -15.25 -13.34 -7.24
N ILE A 74 -16.39 -12.68 -7.34
CA ILE A 74 -17.69 -13.29 -7.07
C ILE A 74 -18.63 -12.95 -8.22
N ARG A 75 -19.04 -13.98 -8.97
CA ARG A 75 -19.75 -13.82 -10.25
C ARG A 75 -18.93 -12.91 -11.18
N ASN A 76 -19.53 -11.85 -11.71
CA ASN A 76 -18.87 -10.90 -12.61
C ASN A 76 -18.27 -9.69 -11.87
N LYS A 77 -18.11 -9.76 -10.54
CA LYS A 77 -17.66 -8.63 -9.72
C LYS A 77 -16.35 -8.94 -9.01
N THR A 78 -15.44 -7.97 -9.04
CA THR A 78 -14.10 -8.07 -8.46
C THR A 78 -13.96 -7.08 -7.31
N VAL A 79 -13.63 -7.54 -6.11
CA VAL A 79 -13.53 -6.69 -4.92
C VAL A 79 -12.19 -6.87 -4.21
N SER A 80 -11.48 -5.77 -3.99
CA SER A 80 -10.29 -5.79 -3.14
C SER A 80 -10.64 -5.86 -1.65
N ILE A 81 -9.92 -6.74 -0.96
CA ILE A 81 -10.05 -7.07 0.46
C ILE A 81 -8.79 -6.66 1.23
N GLY A 82 -8.94 -6.47 2.55
CA GLY A 82 -7.85 -6.07 3.43
C GLY A 82 -7.45 -4.60 3.27
N TYR A 83 -6.19 -4.31 3.61
CA TYR A 83 -5.62 -2.99 3.47
C TYR A 83 -5.09 -2.78 2.05
N THR A 84 -5.50 -1.68 1.44
CA THR A 84 -4.99 -1.29 0.13
C THR A 84 -3.55 -0.81 0.25
N ARG A 85 -2.73 -1.18 -0.73
CA ARG A 85 -1.39 -0.62 -0.84
C ARG A 85 -1.50 0.87 -1.17
N THR A 86 -0.61 1.67 -0.60
CA THR A 86 -0.51 3.09 -0.95
C THR A 86 -0.31 3.23 -2.45
N LYS A 87 -1.11 4.08 -3.09
CA LYS A 87 -1.01 4.36 -4.53
C LYS A 87 0.42 4.78 -4.85
N ARG A 88 1.10 3.97 -5.67
CA ARG A 88 2.42 4.33 -6.19
C ARG A 88 2.23 5.35 -7.30
N LEU A 89 2.95 6.46 -7.21
CA LEU A 89 2.88 7.51 -8.21
C LEU A 89 3.53 7.08 -9.53
N LEU A 90 4.66 6.36 -9.42
CA LEU A 90 5.34 5.71 -10.53
C LEU A 90 5.18 4.19 -10.41
N ALA A 91 4.78 3.55 -11.50
CA ALA A 91 4.74 2.09 -11.62
C ALA A 91 6.17 1.51 -11.68
N GLY A 92 6.32 0.18 -11.50
CA GLY A 92 7.64 -0.47 -11.50
C GLY A 92 8.49 -0.15 -12.72
N GLY A 93 7.93 -0.31 -13.93
CA GLY A 93 8.64 0.00 -15.17
C GLY A 93 8.91 1.49 -15.39
N GLU A 94 8.12 2.38 -14.78
CA GLU A 94 8.38 3.82 -14.78
C GLU A 94 9.54 4.16 -13.82
N GLU A 95 9.59 3.50 -12.67
CA GLU A 95 10.73 3.59 -11.73
C GLU A 95 12.01 3.07 -12.38
N ASP A 96 11.97 1.99 -13.17
CA ASP A 96 13.14 1.49 -13.92
C ASP A 96 13.72 2.54 -14.87
N ARG A 97 12.85 3.21 -15.62
CA ARG A 97 13.27 4.28 -16.56
C ARG A 97 13.87 5.46 -15.82
N LEU A 98 13.29 5.84 -14.68
CA LEU A 98 13.85 6.89 -13.83
C LEU A 98 15.22 6.49 -13.27
N VAL A 99 15.40 5.26 -12.81
CA VAL A 99 16.70 4.78 -12.33
C VAL A 99 17.74 4.75 -13.46
N ALA A 100 17.37 4.29 -14.66
CA ALA A 100 18.25 4.30 -15.82
C ALA A 100 18.70 5.72 -16.18
N HIS A 101 17.80 6.70 -16.09
CA HIS A 101 18.15 8.11 -16.23
C HIS A 101 19.14 8.55 -15.14
N LEU A 102 18.84 8.22 -13.88
CA LEU A 102 19.64 8.66 -12.73
C LEU A 102 21.04 8.05 -12.68
N ARG A 103 21.25 6.87 -13.27
CA ARG A 103 22.56 6.22 -13.38
C ARG A 103 23.56 6.99 -14.25
N ARG A 104 23.09 7.93 -15.09
CA ARG A 104 23.97 8.82 -15.84
C ARG A 104 24.70 9.83 -14.94
N TYR A 105 24.14 10.10 -13.76
CA TYR A 105 24.85 10.87 -12.73
C TYR A 105 25.76 9.92 -11.96
N ALA A 106 27.05 10.25 -11.84
CA ALA A 106 28.01 9.42 -11.10
C ALA A 106 27.58 9.21 -9.63
N LYS A 107 27.05 10.26 -8.98
CA LYS A 107 26.50 10.23 -7.61
C LYS A 107 25.32 11.21 -7.49
N PRO A 108 24.07 10.78 -7.76
CA PRO A 108 22.92 11.68 -7.69
C PRO A 108 22.64 12.11 -6.24
N SER A 109 22.34 13.40 -6.04
CA SER A 109 21.89 13.89 -4.74
C SER A 109 20.44 13.50 -4.47
N SER A 110 20.06 13.44 -3.19
CA SER A 110 18.66 13.34 -2.77
C SER A 110 17.74 14.35 -3.47
N ASP A 111 18.23 15.58 -3.69
CA ASP A 111 17.44 16.63 -4.36
C ASP A 111 17.36 16.42 -5.87
N ASP A 112 18.41 15.89 -6.49
CA ASP A 112 18.42 15.60 -7.93
C ASP A 112 17.43 14.47 -8.22
N VAL A 113 17.45 13.39 -7.43
CA VAL A 113 16.46 12.29 -7.54
C VAL A 113 15.04 12.80 -7.39
N ARG A 114 14.79 13.70 -6.43
CA ARG A 114 13.44 14.25 -6.19
C ARG A 114 12.99 15.19 -7.30
N ARG A 115 13.89 15.98 -7.88
CA ARG A 115 13.60 16.87 -9.00
C ARG A 115 13.30 16.07 -10.25
N GLU A 116 14.15 15.10 -10.58
CA GLU A 116 13.95 14.22 -11.73
C GLU A 116 12.64 13.43 -11.62
N ALA A 117 12.29 12.94 -10.42
CA ALA A 117 11.01 12.27 -10.22
C ALA A 117 9.80 13.16 -10.50
N PHE A 118 9.86 14.45 -10.13
CA PHE A 118 8.79 15.41 -10.42
C PHE A 118 8.71 15.73 -11.91
N LEU A 119 9.84 15.96 -12.57
CA LEU A 119 9.90 16.19 -14.02
C LEU A 119 9.35 14.98 -14.79
N PHE A 120 9.80 13.79 -14.42
CA PHE A 120 9.38 12.54 -15.04
C PHE A 120 7.88 12.29 -14.85
N ALA A 121 7.36 12.51 -13.65
CA ALA A 121 5.92 12.40 -13.39
C ALA A 121 5.08 13.41 -14.20
N THR A 122 5.60 14.63 -14.37
CA THR A 122 4.96 15.68 -15.18
C THR A 122 4.97 15.31 -16.67
N GLN A 123 6.08 14.77 -17.17
CA GLN A 123 6.22 14.28 -18.54
C GLN A 123 5.24 13.13 -18.82
N LEU A 124 5.06 12.23 -17.86
CA LEU A 124 4.08 11.14 -17.93
C LEU A 124 2.63 11.59 -17.64
N ARG A 125 2.39 12.90 -17.49
CA ARG A 125 1.07 13.50 -17.18
C ARG A 125 0.38 12.84 -15.97
N LYS A 126 1.14 12.44 -14.96
CA LYS A 126 0.61 11.86 -13.72
C LYS A 126 0.01 12.95 -12.83
N ASP A 127 -0.99 12.57 -12.05
CA ASP A 127 -1.53 13.44 -11.01
C ASP A 127 -0.55 13.54 -9.82
N VAL A 128 0.27 14.59 -9.84
CA VAL A 128 1.27 14.86 -8.82
C VAL A 128 0.68 15.65 -7.63
N PRO A 129 1.06 15.31 -6.38
CA PRO A 129 0.58 16.03 -5.20
C PRO A 129 0.82 17.54 -5.26
N LYS A 130 -0.10 18.33 -4.70
CA LYS A 130 0.01 19.81 -4.65
C LYS A 130 1.32 20.28 -4.00
N THR A 131 1.82 19.54 -3.01
CA THR A 131 3.09 19.82 -2.32
C THR A 131 4.30 19.69 -3.25
N TRP A 132 4.26 18.75 -4.21
CA TRP A 132 5.31 18.59 -5.21
C TRP A 132 5.27 19.74 -6.20
N LYS A 133 4.07 20.14 -6.66
CA LYS A 133 3.91 21.30 -7.56
C LYS A 133 4.45 22.58 -6.94
N LYS A 134 4.16 22.83 -5.65
CA LYS A 134 4.65 24.01 -4.93
C LYS A 134 6.17 24.04 -4.79
N SER A 135 6.80 22.90 -4.56
CA SER A 135 8.25 22.80 -4.31
C SER A 135 9.07 22.50 -5.57
N GLY A 136 8.44 22.12 -6.67
CA GLY A 136 9.10 21.68 -7.91
C GLY A 136 9.87 20.36 -7.77
N MET A 137 9.60 19.58 -6.73
CA MET A 137 10.33 18.34 -6.44
C MET A 137 9.50 17.37 -5.61
N ALA A 138 9.84 16.08 -5.68
CA ALA A 138 9.18 15.05 -4.89
C ALA A 138 9.39 15.25 -3.38
N SER A 139 8.47 14.71 -2.57
CA SER A 139 8.59 14.72 -1.11
C SER A 139 9.66 13.74 -0.61
N TYR A 140 10.16 13.98 0.60
CA TYR A 140 11.13 13.08 1.23
C TYR A 140 10.52 11.71 1.56
N ASP A 141 9.23 11.65 1.89
CA ASP A 141 8.51 10.39 2.10
C ASP A 141 8.44 9.55 0.83
N TRP A 142 8.32 10.19 -0.34
CA TRP A 142 8.40 9.50 -1.61
C TRP A 142 9.81 8.97 -1.87
N LEU A 143 10.84 9.81 -1.68
CA LEU A 143 12.24 9.41 -1.87
C LEU A 143 12.59 8.20 -1.02
N THR A 144 12.26 8.24 0.27
CA THR A 144 12.55 7.14 1.19
C THR A 144 11.79 5.86 0.83
N SER A 145 10.54 5.98 0.37
CA SER A 145 9.77 4.83 -0.12
C SER A 145 10.33 4.26 -1.43
N PHE A 146 10.80 5.13 -2.34
CA PHE A 146 11.43 4.78 -3.61
C PHE A 146 12.73 4.01 -3.38
N LEU A 147 13.63 4.51 -2.54
CA LEU A 147 14.89 3.84 -2.20
C LEU A 147 14.69 2.53 -1.43
N ALA A 148 13.61 2.41 -0.65
CA ALA A 148 13.26 1.14 0.00
C ALA A 148 12.90 0.03 -1.02
N ARG A 149 12.38 0.41 -2.20
CA ARG A 149 12.08 -0.51 -3.31
C ARG A 149 13.29 -0.70 -4.24
N ARG A 150 14.02 0.37 -4.52
CA ARG A 150 15.13 0.46 -5.47
C ARG A 150 16.45 0.60 -4.72
N LYS A 151 16.98 -0.54 -4.27
CA LYS A 151 18.28 -0.64 -3.58
C LYS A 151 19.47 -0.56 -4.55
N ASP A 152 19.20 -0.52 -5.84
CA ASP A 152 20.17 -0.44 -6.92
C ASP A 152 20.72 0.97 -7.17
N LEU A 153 20.17 1.98 -6.48
CA LEU A 153 20.62 3.37 -6.57
C LEU A 153 21.32 3.81 -5.28
N SER A 154 22.55 4.30 -5.41
CA SER A 154 23.27 4.98 -4.32
C SER A 154 23.09 6.49 -4.44
N ILE A 155 22.76 7.17 -3.34
CA ILE A 155 22.48 8.61 -3.33
C ILE A 155 23.32 9.34 -2.27
N VAL A 156 23.62 10.61 -2.54
CA VAL A 156 24.28 11.52 -1.59
C VAL A 156 23.23 12.43 -0.96
N TYR A 157 23.24 12.57 0.35
CA TYR A 157 22.33 13.49 1.05
C TYR A 157 22.99 14.87 1.20
N LYS A 158 22.44 15.90 0.53
CA LYS A 158 22.93 17.28 0.62
C LYS A 158 22.63 17.98 1.96
N ARG A 159 21.70 17.46 2.76
CA ARG A 159 21.39 17.98 4.11
C ARG A 159 21.53 16.85 5.12
N THR A 160 22.25 17.13 6.21
CA THR A 160 22.29 16.23 7.37
C THR A 160 20.87 16.08 7.89
N ARG A 161 20.45 14.81 8.03
CA ARG A 161 19.10 14.38 8.44
C ARG A 161 18.57 15.07 9.72
N GLU A 162 19.48 15.61 10.55
CA GLU A 162 19.19 16.28 11.82
C GLU A 162 18.50 17.65 11.69
N GLN A 163 18.75 18.41 10.62
CA GLN A 163 18.14 19.74 10.47
C GLN A 163 16.62 19.65 10.16
N HIS A 164 16.15 18.53 9.63
CA HIS A 164 14.71 18.25 9.48
C HIS A 164 14.05 17.83 10.81
N ARG A 165 14.83 17.42 11.81
CA ARG A 165 14.37 16.91 13.12
C ARG A 165 14.01 18.05 14.08
N GLN A 166 14.67 19.21 13.99
CA GLN A 166 14.44 20.34 14.89
C GLN A 166 13.08 21.03 14.70
N GLY A 167 12.37 20.81 13.59
CA GLY A 167 10.99 21.28 13.40
C GLY A 167 9.89 20.34 13.89
N SER A 168 10.22 19.18 14.47
CA SER A 168 9.23 18.19 14.90
C SER A 168 9.80 17.27 15.99
N LYS A 169 9.96 17.80 17.20
CA LYS A 169 10.13 17.01 18.42
C LYS A 169 8.94 17.25 19.35
N ILE A 170 7.98 16.32 19.34
CA ILE A 170 7.23 15.93 20.54
C ILE A 170 7.14 14.40 20.53
N GLY A 171 7.84 13.78 21.49
CA GLY A 171 7.51 12.54 22.21
C GLY A 171 7.44 11.19 21.48
N GLY A 172 8.14 10.18 22.02
CA GLY A 172 7.75 8.78 21.86
C GLY A 172 8.91 7.78 21.93
N SER A 173 9.01 7.11 23.06
CA SER A 173 9.94 6.03 23.46
C SER A 173 9.88 4.77 22.56
N GLU A 174 11.01 4.05 22.53
CA GLU A 174 11.22 2.76 21.87
C GLU A 174 10.81 1.62 22.82
N ASP A 175 9.86 0.78 22.40
CA ASP A 175 9.60 -0.53 23.00
C ASP A 175 9.71 -1.60 21.91
N ASP A 176 10.50 -2.64 22.21
CA ASP A 176 10.69 -3.87 21.43
C ASP A 176 9.36 -4.62 21.25
N ILE A 177 8.96 -4.89 20.00
CA ILE A 177 7.78 -5.70 19.69
C ILE A 177 8.12 -6.73 18.63
N SER A 178 8.19 -8.00 19.05
CA SER A 178 8.30 -9.17 18.18
C SER A 178 7.06 -9.32 17.29
N PRO A 179 7.20 -9.80 16.03
CA PRO A 179 6.07 -9.94 15.12
C PRO A 179 5.14 -11.09 15.51
N VAL A 180 3.83 -10.84 15.52
CA VAL A 180 2.81 -11.89 15.69
C VAL A 180 2.78 -12.77 14.44
N ARG A 181 3.09 -14.05 14.60
CA ARG A 181 2.97 -15.08 13.56
C ARG A 181 1.59 -15.72 13.68
N CYS A 182 0.70 -15.50 12.71
CA CYS A 182 -0.58 -16.19 12.66
C CYS A 182 -0.36 -17.62 12.16
N GLN A 183 -0.42 -18.60 13.06
CA GLN A 183 -0.62 -19.99 12.68
C GLN A 183 -2.10 -20.17 12.36
N PHE A 184 -2.39 -20.52 11.12
CA PHE A 184 -3.70 -21.05 10.73
C PHE A 184 -3.60 -22.56 10.92
N GLU A 185 -4.11 -23.07 12.04
CA GLU A 185 -4.33 -24.51 12.18
C GLU A 185 -5.53 -24.89 11.30
N GLN A 186 -5.23 -25.63 10.24
CA GLN A 186 -6.24 -26.36 9.49
C GLN A 186 -6.61 -27.59 10.30
N THR A 187 -7.71 -27.51 11.04
CA THR A 187 -8.38 -28.71 11.53
C THR A 187 -9.08 -29.36 10.34
N HIS A 188 -8.44 -30.35 9.72
CA HIS A 188 -9.13 -31.31 8.86
C HIS A 188 -9.75 -32.39 9.76
N GLU A 189 -11.06 -32.56 9.62
CA GLU A 189 -11.82 -33.76 10.06
C GLU A 189 -11.33 -35.01 9.34
#